data_AF-A0A377ZSK6-F1
#
_entry.id   AF-A0A377ZSK6-F1
#
_cell.length_a   1.000
_cell.length_b   1.000
_cell.length_c   1.000
_cell.angle_alpha   90.00
_cell.angle_beta   90.00
_cell.angle_gamma   90.00
#
_symmetry.space_group_name_H-M   'P 1'
#
loop_
_entity.id
_entity.type
_entity.pdbx_description
1 polymer ?
#
loop_
_entity_poly.entity_id
_entity_poly.type
_entity_poly.pdbx_seq_one_letter_code
_entity_poly.pdbx_strand_id
1 'polypeptide(L)'
;MSSHDAMMVASGITTVLDAVAIGDVRDGGDRLENLEKMVNAVEETQKRGLNRAEHRRHLRCELPHHTTLPLFEKLIDRESVSMVSLMDHSPGQRQYADRSKYRDYYQGKYHLTHDEMDRLKPSRWLWPPPGRSPIGQTIAAMCRARRIALASHDDATEAHVAESHQLGSVIAEFSHHAGRGAGFTSARDARPDGGAEYRARRFPLRQRRRPPAGEPRFAGHPLI
;
A
#
# COMPACT_ATOMS: atom_id res chain seq x y z
N MET A 1 -1.43 -6.88 16.53
CA MET A 1 -0.33 -5.89 16.54
C MET A 1 0.91 -6.36 17.25
N SER A 2 0.83 -6.81 18.51
CA SER A 2 2.03 -7.22 19.29
C SER A 2 2.94 -8.24 18.58
N SER A 3 2.38 -9.30 17.99
CA SER A 3 3.16 -10.30 17.24
C SER A 3 3.81 -9.74 15.97
N HIS A 4 3.06 -8.97 15.18
CA HIS A 4 3.55 -8.33 13.96
C HIS A 4 4.69 -7.34 14.25
N ASP A 5 4.54 -6.47 15.24
CA ASP A 5 5.60 -5.56 15.70
C ASP A 5 6.85 -6.33 16.15
N ALA A 6 6.68 -7.45 16.88
CA ALA A 6 7.79 -8.29 17.29
C ALA A 6 8.55 -8.88 16.11
N MET A 7 7.84 -9.35 15.08
CA MET A 7 8.47 -9.87 13.86
C MET A 7 9.26 -8.78 13.14
N MET A 8 8.68 -7.59 12.97
CA MET A 8 9.38 -6.47 12.30
C MET A 8 10.67 -6.11 13.03
N VAL A 9 10.60 -5.94 14.34
CA VAL A 9 11.79 -5.59 15.14
C VAL A 9 12.82 -6.70 15.19
N ALA A 10 12.40 -7.96 15.29
CA ALA A 10 13.30 -9.12 15.25
C ALA A 10 14.04 -9.23 13.90
N SER A 11 13.45 -8.73 12.82
CA SER A 11 14.07 -8.62 11.49
C SER A 11 14.89 -7.34 11.30
N GLY A 12 15.06 -6.51 12.33
CA GLY A 12 15.80 -5.24 12.23
C GLY A 12 15.04 -4.11 11.52
N ILE A 13 13.73 -4.30 11.27
CA ILE A 13 12.88 -3.29 10.64
C ILE A 13 12.41 -2.31 11.71
N THR A 14 12.75 -1.03 11.53
CA THR A 14 12.41 0.05 12.47
C THR A 14 11.19 0.86 12.05
N THR A 15 10.83 0.81 10.76
CA THR A 15 9.62 1.43 10.22
C THR A 15 8.99 0.48 9.20
N VAL A 16 7.69 0.23 9.33
CA VAL A 16 6.92 -0.59 8.41
C VAL A 16 5.74 0.21 7.86
N LEU A 17 5.50 0.10 6.56
CA LEU A 17 4.29 0.61 5.93
C LEU A 17 3.34 -0.58 5.78
N ASP A 18 2.43 -0.72 6.75
CA ASP A 18 1.46 -1.81 6.71
C ASP A 18 0.49 -1.58 5.55
N ALA A 19 0.50 -2.51 4.60
CA ALA A 19 -0.28 -2.43 3.39
C ALA A 19 -1.73 -2.83 3.63
N VAL A 20 -2.67 -2.03 3.10
CA VAL A 20 -4.10 -2.30 3.17
C VAL A 20 -4.74 -2.09 1.81
N ALA A 21 -5.39 -3.13 1.30
CA ALA A 21 -6.11 -3.08 0.03
C ALA A 21 -7.45 -2.36 0.18
N ILE A 22 -7.72 -1.43 -0.73
CA ILE A 22 -9.01 -0.75 -0.87
C ILE A 22 -9.53 -0.98 -2.29
N GLY A 23 -10.84 -1.23 -2.42
CA GLY A 23 -11.42 -1.58 -3.73
C GLY A 23 -11.32 -3.05 -4.10
N ASP A 24 -11.14 -3.93 -3.12
CA ASP A 24 -11.37 -5.36 -3.31
C ASP A 24 -12.53 -5.70 -2.37
N VAL A 25 -13.76 -5.69 -2.86
CA VAL A 25 -14.92 -6.09 -2.04
C VAL A 25 -15.59 -7.24 -2.77
N ARG A 26 -15.34 -8.45 -2.27
CA ARG A 26 -16.38 -9.50 -2.34
C ARG A 26 -17.58 -8.93 -1.61
N ASP A 27 -18.75 -8.95 -2.25
CA ASP A 27 -20.04 -8.63 -1.62
C ASP A 27 -20.11 -9.23 -0.21
N GLY A 28 -20.09 -8.35 0.80
CA GLY A 28 -20.02 -8.71 2.20
C GLY A 28 -19.68 -7.49 3.05
N GLY A 29 -20.69 -6.91 3.71
CA GLY A 29 -20.61 -5.64 4.44
C GLY A 29 -19.53 -5.55 5.52
N ASP A 30 -19.00 -6.69 5.98
CA ASP A 30 -18.05 -6.78 7.09
C ASP A 30 -16.64 -6.25 6.75
N ARG A 31 -16.27 -6.15 5.46
CA ARG A 31 -14.88 -5.78 5.11
C ARG A 31 -14.56 -4.30 5.39
N LEU A 32 -15.54 -3.39 5.31
CA LEU A 32 -15.31 -1.98 5.65
C LEU A 32 -15.11 -1.82 7.16
N GLU A 33 -15.94 -2.46 7.98
CA GLU A 33 -15.73 -2.45 9.43
C GLU A 33 -14.39 -3.08 9.81
N ASN A 34 -14.01 -4.18 9.16
CA ASN A 34 -12.72 -4.82 9.39
C ASN A 34 -11.55 -3.92 8.95
N LEU A 35 -11.68 -3.21 7.83
CA LEU A 35 -10.74 -2.20 7.37
C LEU A 35 -10.56 -1.11 8.42
N GLU A 36 -11.66 -0.53 8.91
CA GLU A 36 -11.61 0.50 9.95
C GLU A 36 -11.01 -0.02 11.26
N LYS A 37 -11.40 -1.22 11.71
CA LYS A 37 -10.82 -1.88 12.90
C LYS A 37 -9.31 -2.06 12.74
N MET A 38 -8.84 -2.53 11.59
CA MET A 38 -7.40 -2.69 11.32
C MET A 38 -6.65 -1.35 11.30
N VAL A 39 -7.21 -0.32 10.65
CA VAL A 39 -6.59 1.01 10.61
C VAL A 39 -6.54 1.62 12.01
N ASN A 40 -7.65 1.58 12.74
CA ASN A 40 -7.77 2.11 14.10
C ASN A 40 -6.81 1.41 15.06
N ALA A 41 -6.72 0.07 14.99
CA ALA A 41 -5.87 -0.70 15.89
C ALA A 41 -4.40 -0.27 15.82
N VAL A 42 -3.87 0.01 14.63
CA VAL A 42 -2.47 0.43 14.52
C VAL A 42 -2.25 1.87 14.93
N GLU A 43 -3.15 2.76 14.56
CA GLU A 43 -3.05 4.14 15.01
C GLU A 43 -3.12 4.24 16.53
N GLU A 44 -4.03 3.50 17.15
CA GLU A 44 -4.18 3.49 18.59
C GLU A 44 -2.95 2.91 19.27
N THR A 45 -2.42 1.77 18.81
CA THR A 45 -1.22 1.17 19.42
C THR A 45 0.01 2.03 19.21
N GLN A 46 0.11 2.74 18.07
CA GLN A 46 1.18 3.70 17.81
C GLN A 46 1.06 4.92 18.73
N LYS A 47 -0.13 5.51 18.86
CA LYS A 47 -0.39 6.68 19.74
C LYS A 47 -0.15 6.36 21.21
N ARG A 48 -0.51 5.14 21.64
CA ARG A 48 -0.27 4.64 23.01
C ARG A 48 1.18 4.22 23.26
N GLY A 49 2.04 4.24 22.24
CA GLY A 49 3.45 3.89 22.35
C GLY A 49 3.70 2.40 22.63
N LEU A 50 2.75 1.53 22.28
CA LEU A 50 2.82 0.08 22.49
C LEU A 50 3.70 -0.60 21.43
N ASN A 51 3.79 -0.02 20.24
CA ASN A 51 4.65 -0.53 19.16
C ASN A 51 6.11 -0.10 19.41
N ARG A 52 7.05 -1.00 19.12
CA ARG A 52 8.49 -0.75 19.14
C ARG A 52 8.98 -0.22 17.80
N ALA A 53 8.48 -0.76 16.70
CA ALA A 53 8.67 -0.20 15.37
C ALA A 53 7.69 0.96 15.12
N GLU A 54 8.03 1.82 14.17
CA GLU A 54 7.11 2.82 13.65
C GLU A 54 6.21 2.21 12.59
N HIS A 55 4.91 2.15 12.85
CA HIS A 55 3.93 1.68 11.89
C HIS A 55 3.29 2.85 11.14
N ARG A 56 3.44 2.85 9.82
CA ARG A 56 2.79 3.74 8.86
C ARG A 56 1.83 2.92 7.99
N ARG A 57 1.14 3.59 7.07
CA ARG A 57 0.17 2.97 6.15
C ARG A 57 0.58 3.12 4.70
N HIS A 58 0.34 2.03 3.98
CA HIS A 58 0.38 1.95 2.54
C HIS A 58 -1.02 1.56 2.04
N LEU A 59 -1.71 2.48 1.36
CA LEU A 59 -3.01 2.17 0.75
C LEU A 59 -2.77 1.59 -0.64
N ARG A 60 -3.27 0.37 -0.88
CA ARG A 60 -3.21 -0.30 -2.17
C ARG A 60 -4.56 -0.15 -2.86
N CYS A 61 -4.62 0.71 -3.87
CA CYS A 61 -5.88 1.16 -4.48
C CYS A 61 -6.20 0.39 -5.76
N GLU A 62 -7.25 -0.43 -5.72
CA GLU A 62 -7.77 -1.14 -6.88
C GLU A 62 -8.60 -0.20 -7.76
N LEU A 63 -7.99 0.36 -8.79
CA LEU A 63 -8.62 1.34 -9.67
C LEU A 63 -9.95 0.88 -10.30
N PRO A 64 -10.12 -0.40 -10.70
CA PRO A 64 -11.34 -0.82 -11.37
C PRO A 64 -12.57 -0.94 -10.46
N HIS A 65 -12.40 -0.77 -9.14
CA HIS A 65 -13.47 -1.01 -8.18
C HIS A 65 -14.18 0.28 -7.77
N HIS A 66 -15.51 0.25 -7.80
CA HIS A 66 -16.34 1.43 -7.58
C HIS A 66 -16.24 2.01 -6.14
N THR A 67 -15.93 1.17 -5.14
CA THR A 67 -15.74 1.64 -3.75
C THR A 67 -14.36 2.22 -3.47
N THR A 68 -13.40 2.12 -4.39
CA THR A 68 -12.01 2.55 -4.17
C THR A 68 -11.92 4.01 -3.81
N LEU A 69 -12.50 4.89 -4.62
CA LEU A 69 -12.39 6.34 -4.39
C LEU A 69 -13.12 6.77 -3.10
N PRO A 70 -14.38 6.35 -2.83
CA PRO A 70 -15.04 6.68 -1.56
C PRO A 70 -14.29 6.20 -0.32
N LEU A 71 -13.66 5.02 -0.37
CA LEU A 71 -12.87 4.50 0.75
C LEU A 71 -11.53 5.22 0.88
N PHE A 72 -10.90 5.55 -0.24
CA PHE A 72 -9.67 6.32 -0.27
C PHE A 72 -9.85 7.69 0.39
N GLU A 73 -10.91 8.41 0.03
CA GLU A 73 -11.23 9.75 0.58
C GLU A 73 -11.41 9.73 2.10
N LYS A 74 -11.97 8.65 2.65
CA LYS A 74 -12.13 8.48 4.11
C LYS A 74 -10.81 8.24 4.85
N LEU A 75 -9.80 7.68 4.16
CA LEU A 75 -8.57 7.20 4.78
C LEU A 75 -7.37 8.12 4.54
N ILE A 76 -7.33 8.84 3.43
CA ILE A 76 -6.15 9.57 2.98
C ILE A 76 -5.72 10.71 3.91
N ASP A 77 -6.65 11.26 4.69
CA ASP A 77 -6.37 12.33 5.66
C ASP A 77 -5.84 11.82 7.02
N ARG A 78 -5.72 10.51 7.19
CA ARG A 78 -5.18 9.93 8.41
C ARG A 78 -3.66 10.10 8.44
N GLU A 79 -3.14 10.61 9.56
CA GLU A 79 -1.70 10.89 9.74
C GLU A 79 -0.78 9.68 9.50
N SER A 80 -1.33 8.47 9.65
CA SER A 80 -0.59 7.23 9.45
C SER A 80 -0.28 6.94 7.97
N VAL A 81 -1.02 7.51 7.01
CA VAL A 81 -0.84 7.27 5.56
C VAL A 81 0.43 7.94 5.05
N SER A 82 1.35 7.12 4.54
CA SER A 82 2.65 7.57 4.05
C SER A 82 2.89 7.20 2.58
N MET A 83 2.17 6.20 2.06
CA MET A 83 2.29 5.77 0.67
C MET A 83 0.96 5.27 0.12
N VAL A 84 0.79 5.42 -1.19
CA VAL A 84 -0.36 4.91 -1.94
C VAL A 84 0.18 4.20 -3.18
N SER A 85 -0.24 2.97 -3.45
CA SER A 85 -0.01 2.32 -4.75
C SER A 85 -1.29 2.22 -5.56
N LEU A 86 -1.16 2.43 -6.86
CA LEU A 86 -2.25 2.26 -7.81
C LEU A 86 -2.14 0.88 -8.47
N MET A 87 -3.22 0.13 -8.40
CA MET A 87 -3.33 -1.22 -8.93
C MET A 87 -4.43 -1.25 -9.99
N ASP A 88 -4.11 -1.83 -11.14
CA ASP A 88 -5.07 -2.04 -12.22
C ASP A 88 -5.10 -3.52 -12.59
N HIS A 89 -6.10 -4.21 -12.05
CA HIS A 89 -6.37 -5.61 -12.33
C HIS A 89 -7.44 -5.81 -13.42
N SER A 90 -7.67 -4.80 -14.26
CA SER A 90 -8.54 -4.96 -15.41
C SER A 90 -7.97 -5.95 -16.44
N PRO A 91 -8.80 -6.85 -17.00
CA PRO A 91 -8.37 -7.73 -18.09
C PRO A 91 -7.81 -6.93 -19.28
N GLY A 92 -6.60 -7.29 -19.71
CA GLY A 92 -5.83 -6.59 -20.74
C GLY A 92 -4.95 -5.46 -20.22
N GLN A 93 -4.91 -5.20 -18.91
CA GLN A 93 -4.08 -4.16 -18.30
C GLN A 93 -3.06 -4.78 -17.35
N ARG A 94 -1.85 -4.19 -17.31
CA ARG A 94 -0.81 -4.44 -16.28
C ARG A 94 -0.64 -5.92 -15.92
N GLN A 95 -1.00 -6.33 -14.70
CA GLN A 95 -0.88 -7.72 -14.23
C GLN A 95 -1.58 -8.73 -15.16
N TYR A 96 -2.70 -8.32 -15.76
CA TYR A 96 -3.52 -9.13 -16.65
C TYR A 96 -3.45 -8.66 -18.10
N ALA A 97 -2.27 -8.24 -18.58
CA ALA A 97 -2.06 -7.91 -20.00
C ALA A 97 -2.59 -9.01 -20.95
N ASP A 98 -2.43 -10.28 -20.55
CA ASP A 98 -3.11 -11.41 -21.16
C ASP A 98 -4.45 -11.68 -20.46
N ARG A 99 -5.56 -11.52 -21.21
CA ARG A 99 -6.93 -11.71 -20.70
C ARG A 99 -7.20 -13.15 -20.29
N SER A 100 -6.54 -14.14 -20.88
CA SER A 100 -6.70 -15.54 -20.49
C SER A 100 -6.25 -15.78 -19.05
N LYS A 101 -5.13 -15.15 -18.63
CA LYS A 101 -4.62 -15.23 -17.26
C LYS A 101 -5.57 -14.65 -16.23
N TYR A 102 -6.32 -13.60 -16.59
CA TYR A 102 -7.40 -13.09 -15.73
C TYR A 102 -8.46 -14.17 -15.52
N ARG A 103 -8.89 -14.80 -16.62
CA ARG A 103 -9.90 -15.86 -16.59
C ARG A 103 -9.43 -17.04 -15.73
N ASP A 104 -8.24 -17.55 -15.98
CA ASP A 104 -7.67 -18.69 -15.25
C ASP A 104 -7.56 -18.40 -13.75
N TYR A 105 -7.07 -17.20 -13.39
CA TYR A 105 -6.94 -16.80 -12.00
C TYR A 105 -8.29 -16.70 -11.29
N TYR A 106 -9.26 -16.00 -11.87
CA TYR A 106 -10.57 -15.82 -11.22
C TYR A 106 -11.41 -17.11 -11.22
N GLN A 107 -11.38 -17.91 -12.29
CA GLN A 107 -12.04 -19.21 -12.30
C GLN A 107 -11.41 -20.16 -11.26
N GLY A 108 -10.08 -20.21 -11.16
CA GLY A 108 -9.39 -21.04 -10.17
C GLY A 108 -9.64 -20.57 -8.73
N LYS A 109 -9.53 -19.26 -8.47
CA LYS A 109 -9.65 -18.68 -7.13
C LYS A 109 -11.07 -18.70 -6.56
N TYR A 110 -12.08 -18.57 -7.43
CA TYR A 110 -13.48 -18.49 -7.02
C TYR A 110 -14.30 -19.70 -7.45
N HIS A 111 -13.66 -20.72 -8.04
CA HIS A 111 -14.30 -21.92 -8.55
C HIS A 111 -15.46 -21.63 -9.52
N LEU A 112 -15.32 -20.59 -10.35
CA LEU A 112 -16.36 -20.15 -11.27
C LEU A 112 -16.43 -21.07 -12.48
N THR A 113 -17.64 -21.44 -12.85
CA THR A 113 -17.93 -22.05 -14.15
C THR A 113 -17.64 -21.07 -15.29
N HIS A 114 -17.61 -21.60 -16.52
CA HIS A 114 -17.43 -20.76 -17.71
C HIS A 114 -18.54 -19.70 -17.81
N ASP A 115 -19.79 -20.13 -17.61
CA ASP A 115 -20.96 -19.25 -17.67
C ASP A 115 -20.94 -18.17 -16.58
N GLU A 116 -20.52 -18.50 -15.36
CA GLU A 116 -20.39 -17.51 -14.28
C GLU A 116 -19.30 -16.49 -14.57
N MET A 117 -18.16 -16.95 -15.12
CA MET A 117 -17.07 -16.08 -15.54
C MET A 117 -17.50 -15.14 -16.68
N ASP A 118 -18.27 -15.64 -17.64
CA ASP A 118 -18.78 -14.83 -18.75
C ASP A 118 -19.90 -13.87 -18.30
N ARG A 119 -20.60 -14.20 -17.20
CA ARG A 119 -21.60 -13.35 -16.53
C ARG A 119 -21.00 -12.32 -15.59
N LEU A 120 -19.71 -12.40 -15.23
CA LEU A 120 -18.99 -11.28 -14.62
C LEU A 120 -18.92 -10.16 -15.65
N LYS A 121 -20.04 -9.44 -15.79
CA LYS A 121 -20.17 -8.37 -16.75
C LYS A 121 -19.07 -7.38 -16.46
N PRO A 122 -18.39 -6.88 -17.49
CA PRO A 122 -17.57 -5.70 -17.34
C PRO A 122 -18.49 -4.57 -16.92
N SER A 123 -18.49 -4.24 -15.63
CA SER A 123 -18.87 -2.90 -15.25
C SER A 123 -17.92 -1.96 -16.01
N ARG A 124 -18.40 -0.80 -16.45
CA ARG A 124 -17.56 0.19 -17.13
C ARG A 124 -16.32 0.59 -16.31
N TRP A 125 -16.36 0.33 -15.00
CA TRP A 125 -15.25 0.44 -14.06
C TRP A 125 -14.22 -0.68 -14.19
N LEU A 126 -14.63 -1.91 -14.54
CA LEU A 126 -13.75 -3.05 -14.78
C LEU A 126 -12.96 -2.95 -16.09
N TRP A 127 -13.40 -2.15 -17.07
CA TRP A 127 -12.69 -1.92 -18.34
C TRP A 127 -12.69 -0.45 -18.76
N PRO A 128 -11.95 0.42 -18.06
CA PRO A 128 -11.68 1.74 -18.60
C PRO A 128 -10.87 1.59 -19.91
N PRO A 129 -11.06 2.51 -20.88
CA PRO A 129 -10.18 2.56 -22.03
C PRO A 129 -8.73 2.77 -21.57
N PRO A 130 -7.73 2.24 -22.32
CA PRO A 130 -6.33 2.37 -21.97
C PRO A 130 -5.93 3.84 -21.77
N GLY A 131 -5.14 4.13 -20.73
CA GLY A 131 -4.45 5.40 -20.58
C GLY A 131 -5.23 6.53 -19.89
N ARG A 132 -6.35 6.25 -19.19
CA ARG A 132 -7.07 7.26 -18.39
C ARG A 132 -8.06 6.61 -17.42
N SER A 133 -7.58 6.13 -16.27
CA SER A 133 -8.47 5.91 -15.12
C SER A 133 -8.75 7.27 -14.46
N PRO A 134 -9.99 7.81 -14.53
CA PRO A 134 -10.32 9.08 -13.87
C PRO A 134 -10.09 8.98 -12.36
N ILE A 135 -10.34 7.81 -11.78
CA ILE A 135 -10.07 7.51 -10.37
C ILE A 135 -8.57 7.63 -10.08
N GLY A 136 -7.70 7.06 -10.93
CA GLY A 136 -6.25 7.14 -10.76
C GLY A 136 -5.74 8.58 -10.76
N GLN A 137 -6.29 9.43 -11.64
CA GLN A 137 -5.95 10.87 -11.67
C GLN A 137 -6.39 11.61 -10.41
N THR A 138 -7.60 11.35 -9.92
CA THR A 138 -8.11 11.94 -8.68
C THR A 138 -7.25 11.53 -7.48
N ILE A 139 -6.96 10.23 -7.34
CA ILE A 139 -6.10 9.71 -6.26
C ILE A 139 -4.71 10.35 -6.32
N ALA A 140 -4.10 10.41 -7.51
CA ALA A 140 -2.79 11.02 -7.69
C ALA A 140 -2.78 12.51 -7.33
N ALA A 141 -3.82 13.26 -7.71
CA ALA A 141 -3.97 14.67 -7.34
C ALA A 141 -4.07 14.85 -5.82
N MET A 142 -4.86 14.01 -5.15
CA MET A 142 -5.00 14.04 -3.68
C MET A 142 -3.69 13.70 -2.97
N CYS A 143 -2.94 12.70 -3.47
CA CYS A 143 -1.62 12.33 -2.94
C CYS A 143 -0.63 13.49 -3.09
N ARG A 144 -0.58 14.13 -4.26
CA ARG A 144 0.27 15.28 -4.54
C ARG A 144 -0.04 16.47 -3.62
N ALA A 145 -1.32 16.78 -3.43
CA ALA A 145 -1.74 17.85 -2.51
C ALA A 145 -1.28 17.60 -1.06
N ARG A 146 -1.21 16.33 -0.65
CA ARG A 146 -0.81 15.91 0.71
C ARG A 146 0.67 15.54 0.84
N ARG A 147 1.43 15.56 -0.27
CA ARG A 147 2.82 15.10 -0.35
C ARG A 147 2.99 13.63 0.09
N ILE A 148 2.02 12.80 -0.25
CA ILE A 148 2.05 11.36 -0.03
C ILE A 148 2.70 10.68 -1.24
N ALA A 149 3.61 9.74 -1.01
CA ALA A 149 4.30 9.03 -2.08
C ALA A 149 3.33 8.17 -2.87
N LEU A 150 3.37 8.29 -4.19
CA LEU A 150 2.60 7.46 -5.11
C LEU A 150 3.51 6.38 -5.71
N ALA A 151 2.99 5.15 -5.77
CA ALA A 151 3.65 4.02 -6.40
C ALA A 151 2.77 3.44 -7.53
N SER A 152 3.40 2.97 -8.60
CA SER A 152 2.75 2.09 -9.57
C SER A 152 2.91 0.63 -9.19
N HIS A 153 1.96 -0.21 -9.62
CA HIS A 153 2.00 -1.66 -9.43
C HIS A 153 1.91 -2.36 -10.80
N ASP A 154 2.70 -3.41 -11.00
CA ASP A 154 2.72 -4.31 -12.17
C ASP A 154 2.80 -3.60 -13.54
N ASP A 155 3.66 -2.58 -13.65
CA ASP A 155 3.98 -2.00 -14.95
C ASP A 155 4.51 -3.08 -15.91
N ALA A 156 3.68 -3.49 -16.86
CA ALA A 156 4.02 -4.53 -17.84
C ALA A 156 4.72 -4.01 -19.11
N THR A 157 4.64 -2.70 -19.38
CA THR A 157 5.17 -2.08 -20.61
C THR A 157 5.84 -0.75 -20.29
N GLU A 158 6.76 -0.29 -21.15
CA GLU A 158 7.36 1.04 -21.04
C GLU A 158 6.31 2.16 -21.04
N ALA A 159 5.21 1.97 -21.79
CA ALA A 159 4.10 2.91 -21.80
C ALA A 159 3.41 3.01 -20.43
N HIS A 160 3.25 1.89 -19.70
CA HIS A 160 2.73 1.91 -18.33
C HIS A 160 3.67 2.65 -17.38
N VAL A 161 4.98 2.41 -17.48
CA VAL A 161 6.00 3.11 -16.69
C VAL A 161 5.94 4.62 -16.96
N ALA A 162 5.88 5.02 -18.23
CA ALA A 162 5.79 6.42 -18.63
C ALA A 162 4.50 7.08 -18.13
N GLU A 163 3.35 6.40 -18.24
CA GLU A 163 2.07 6.85 -17.71
C GLU A 163 2.14 7.05 -16.19
N SER A 164 2.67 6.07 -15.46
CA SER A 164 2.80 6.12 -14.01
C SER A 164 3.74 7.23 -13.55
N HIS A 165 4.87 7.42 -14.24
CA HIS A 165 5.77 8.53 -13.99
C HIS A 165 5.09 9.89 -14.23
N GLN A 166 4.36 10.05 -15.34
CA GLN A 166 3.59 11.28 -15.64
C GLN A 166 2.50 11.56 -14.59
N LEU A 167 1.90 10.51 -14.03
CA LEU A 167 0.89 10.62 -12.98
C LEU A 167 1.49 11.12 -11.65
N GLY A 168 2.80 10.92 -11.47
CA GLY A 168 3.58 11.35 -10.31
C GLY A 168 4.04 10.20 -9.42
N SER A 169 4.03 8.95 -9.91
CA SER A 169 4.61 7.82 -9.19
C SER A 169 6.13 8.00 -9.07
N VAL A 170 6.62 7.80 -7.85
CA VAL A 170 8.06 7.88 -7.50
C VAL A 170 8.65 6.53 -7.11
N ILE A 171 7.80 5.51 -7.04
CA ILE A 171 8.14 4.12 -6.74
C ILE A 171 7.43 3.25 -7.79
N ALA A 172 8.08 2.18 -8.22
CA ALA A 172 7.48 1.17 -9.07
C ALA A 172 7.57 -0.20 -8.39
N GLU A 173 6.43 -0.84 -8.18
CA GLU A 173 6.30 -2.16 -7.58
C GLU A 173 6.14 -3.20 -8.70
N PHE A 174 7.01 -4.21 -8.72
CA PHE A 174 6.94 -5.35 -9.65
C PHE A 174 6.93 -4.99 -11.15
N SER A 175 7.70 -3.98 -11.56
CA SER A 175 7.83 -3.60 -12.98
C SER A 175 8.57 -4.67 -13.79
N HIS A 176 8.01 -5.05 -14.94
CA HIS A 176 8.71 -5.92 -15.89
C HIS A 176 9.73 -5.09 -16.68
N HIS A 177 11.00 -5.47 -16.61
CA HIS A 177 12.04 -4.90 -17.46
C HIS A 177 11.98 -5.55 -18.86
N ALA A 178 11.23 -4.96 -19.78
CA ALA A 178 11.51 -5.14 -21.20
C ALA A 178 12.62 -4.13 -21.57
N GLY A 179 13.88 -4.56 -21.54
CA GLY A 179 15.00 -3.77 -22.07
C GLY A 179 15.53 -2.67 -21.15
N ARG A 180 16.86 -2.54 -21.09
CA ARG A 180 17.56 -1.45 -20.40
C ARG A 180 17.24 -0.13 -21.10
N GLY A 181 16.44 0.75 -20.49
CA GLY A 181 16.09 2.01 -21.16
C GLY A 181 15.22 3.02 -20.41
N ALA A 182 15.07 2.96 -19.09
CA ALA A 182 14.48 4.07 -18.33
C ALA A 182 15.01 4.03 -16.89
N GLY A 183 15.49 5.18 -16.39
CA GLY A 183 16.19 5.32 -15.11
C GLY A 183 15.33 5.10 -13.86
N PHE A 184 14.79 3.90 -13.69
CA PHE A 184 14.28 3.42 -12.42
C PHE A 184 15.33 2.56 -11.73
N THR A 185 15.81 2.99 -10.57
CA THR A 185 16.58 2.13 -9.66
C THR A 185 15.64 1.07 -9.10
N SER A 186 15.84 -0.21 -9.45
CA SER A 186 15.18 -1.29 -8.72
C SER A 186 15.71 -1.32 -7.28
N ALA A 187 14.87 -1.73 -6.31
CA ALA A 187 15.31 -1.91 -4.92
C ALA A 187 16.45 -2.93 -4.76
N ARG A 188 16.79 -3.69 -5.81
CA ARG A 188 17.89 -4.67 -5.85
C ARG A 188 19.20 -4.12 -6.41
N ASP A 189 19.18 -2.96 -7.10
CA ASP A 189 20.35 -2.41 -7.81
C ASP A 189 21.12 -1.33 -7.04
N ALA A 190 20.80 -1.10 -5.76
CA ALA A 190 21.56 -0.22 -4.89
C ALA A 190 22.94 -0.85 -4.57
N ARG A 191 23.92 -0.68 -5.47
CA ARG A 191 25.33 -0.86 -5.12
C ARG A 191 25.77 0.25 -4.16
N PRO A 192 26.67 -0.02 -3.20
CA PRO A 192 27.03 0.96 -2.16
C PRO A 192 27.89 2.13 -2.67
N ASP A 193 28.30 2.11 -3.95
CA ASP A 193 29.35 2.97 -4.46
C ASP A 193 28.96 3.47 -5.85
N GLY A 194 28.16 4.55 -5.88
CA GLY A 194 27.69 5.18 -7.11
C GLY A 194 26.79 6.36 -6.82
N GLY A 195 27.38 7.55 -6.69
CA GLY A 195 26.75 8.79 -6.26
C GLY A 195 25.44 9.15 -6.99
N ALA A 196 24.33 8.91 -6.31
CA ALA A 196 23.11 9.68 -6.41
C ALA A 196 22.61 9.83 -4.97
N GLU A 197 22.71 11.04 -4.40
CA GLU A 197 22.15 11.33 -3.08
C GLU A 197 20.62 11.22 -3.14
N TYR A 198 20.09 10.01 -2.96
CA TYR A 198 18.72 9.84 -2.54
C TYR A 198 18.66 10.27 -1.08
N ARG A 199 18.39 11.55 -0.82
CA ARG A 199 18.01 12.01 0.52
C ARG A 199 16.67 11.38 0.85
N ALA A 200 16.70 10.17 1.43
CA ALA A 200 15.62 9.70 2.28
C ALA A 200 15.31 10.85 3.23
N ARG A 201 14.11 11.43 3.12
CA ARG A 201 13.66 12.43 4.09
C ARG A 201 13.72 11.75 5.44
N ARG A 202 14.72 12.08 6.26
CA ARG A 202 14.72 11.71 7.67
C ARG A 202 13.47 12.33 8.26
N PHE A 203 12.47 11.50 8.53
CA PHE A 203 11.44 11.89 9.49
C PHE A 203 12.17 12.17 10.80
N PRO A 204 11.99 13.35 11.41
CA PRO A 204 12.65 13.65 12.66
C PRO A 204 12.21 12.60 13.68
N LEU A 205 13.17 11.79 14.13
CA LEU A 205 12.99 10.92 15.28
C LEU A 205 12.57 11.84 16.44
N ARG A 206 11.33 11.74 16.89
CA ARG A 206 10.95 12.31 18.19
C ARG A 206 11.83 11.61 19.22
N GLN A 207 12.84 12.31 19.72
CA GLN A 207 13.59 11.87 20.88
C GLN A 207 12.59 11.67 22.01
N ARG A 208 12.36 10.42 22.41
CA ARG A 208 11.59 10.11 23.62
C ARG A 208 12.38 10.73 24.78
N ARG A 209 11.86 11.79 25.39
CA ARG A 209 12.39 12.28 26.67
C ARG A 209 12.32 11.11 27.66
N ARG A 210 13.47 10.69 28.18
CA ARG A 210 13.52 9.78 29.34
C ARG A 210 12.72 10.42 30.47
N PRO A 211 11.81 9.71 31.13
CA PRO A 211 11.32 10.16 32.43
C PRO A 211 12.53 10.26 33.39
N PRO A 212 12.56 11.25 34.29
CA PRO A 212 13.66 11.39 35.25
C PRO A 212 13.77 10.14 36.12
N ALA A 213 15.00 9.72 36.38
CA ALA A 213 15.30 8.59 37.25
C ALA A 213 14.87 8.94 38.69
N GLY A 214 13.81 8.29 39.17
CA GLY A 214 13.48 8.23 40.59
C GLY A 214 14.24 7.07 41.23
N GLU A 215 14.97 7.37 42.30
CA GLU A 215 15.75 6.43 43.11
C GLU A 215 14.93 5.25 43.68
N PRO A 216 15.59 4.13 44.02
CA PRO A 216 14.94 2.90 44.42
C PRO A 216 14.44 2.99 45.86
N ARG A 217 13.17 2.64 46.10
CA ARG A 217 12.69 2.28 47.44
C ARG A 217 12.50 0.77 47.51
N PHE A 218 13.46 0.10 48.13
CA PHE A 218 13.27 -1.22 48.72
C PHE A 218 12.62 -1.06 50.10
N ALA A 219 11.54 -1.81 50.36
CA ALA A 219 11.23 -2.41 51.67
C ALA A 219 10.00 -3.35 51.58
N GLY A 220 10.28 -4.65 51.77
CA GLY A 220 9.51 -5.68 52.50
C GLY A 220 7.97 -5.76 52.48
N HIS A 221 7.46 -6.86 51.89
CA HIS A 221 6.55 -7.93 52.42
C HIS A 221 5.43 -7.62 53.46
N PRO A 222 4.45 -8.54 53.71
CA PRO A 222 3.76 -9.56 52.88
C PRO A 222 2.21 -9.62 53.12
N LEU A 223 1.53 -10.61 52.50
CA LEU A 223 0.15 -11.12 52.77
C LEU A 223 -0.98 -10.18 52.26
N ILE A 224 -2.02 -10.61 51.53
CA ILE A 224 -2.86 -11.83 51.49
C ILE A 224 -3.26 -12.09 50.04
#